data_AF-A0A2E4JSD3-F1
#
_entry.id   AF-A0A2E4JSD3-F1
#
_cell.length_a   1.000
_cell.length_b   1.000
_cell.length_c   1.000
_cell.angle_alpha   90.00
_cell.angle_beta   90.00
_cell.angle_gamma   90.00
#
_symmetry.space_group_name_H-M   'P 1'
#
loop_
_entity.id
_entity.type
_entity.pdbx_description
1 polymer ?
#
loop_
_entity_poly.entity_id
_entity_poly.type
_entity_poly.pdbx_seq_one_letter_code
_entity_poly.pdbx_strand_id
1 'polypeptide(L)'
;MINRIFLILLIFFSTFLTAKLRIEITEGISDPIRIAIVPITWNLKDPAREYLHEIISSDLSSFGEFEALLPREMLSLPKNEEEIFYRDWKLLNVDYLVVGSASHGEMPEEIIVNFSIVNITREKVIKRSISSGSISHLNSLAHVISDRIYNEINGLPGIFSTKISYVNKEDSSQGKYLLKVADIDGRNDSVLFSSLEPLMSPDWSSDGRSLAYVSFEEGTSRIFIQELYTGKRKALKKEKGINSSPNWSPTDRYLSAVLSKGDNPDIYLYEVKKNSWKQLTSHFGIDTEPDWSPDGKKIMFTSNRSGSPQIYEMTISSQKIRRKTFEGTYNARARYTPDGRSFVLVHRREGLFHIAVQNLRTGKLRILTDTQLDESPTISPNGKVIIYATKKDEKNILAGISIDGKTHFVLPTSSGEVREPSWSPLLKAISWSPLQRQINSKRLF
;
A
#
# COMPACT_ATOMS: atom_id res chain seq x y z
N MET A 1 12.99 46.25 -35.53
CA MET A 1 12.97 44.78 -35.73
C MET A 1 13.58 43.98 -34.57
N ILE A 2 14.31 44.58 -33.62
CA ILE A 2 14.93 43.87 -32.49
C ILE A 2 13.92 43.45 -31.40
N ASN A 3 12.85 44.22 -31.17
CA ASN A 3 11.85 43.92 -30.12
C ASN A 3 10.88 42.76 -30.46
N ARG A 4 10.82 42.29 -31.71
CA ARG A 4 9.99 41.12 -32.08
C ARG A 4 10.72 39.79 -31.91
N ILE A 5 12.05 39.79 -31.86
CA ILE A 5 12.86 38.57 -31.66
C ILE A 5 12.89 38.17 -30.18
N PHE A 6 12.83 39.14 -29.27
CA PHE A 6 12.80 38.87 -27.82
C PHE A 6 11.50 38.18 -27.34
N LEU A 7 10.37 38.43 -28.01
CA LEU A 7 9.09 37.80 -27.66
C LEU A 7 9.00 36.33 -28.09
N ILE A 8 9.77 35.92 -29.10
CA ILE A 8 9.82 34.52 -29.59
C ILE A 8 10.76 33.67 -28.72
N LEU A 9 11.79 34.28 -28.11
CA LEU A 9 12.70 33.56 -27.19
C LEU A 9 12.06 33.25 -25.83
N LEU A 10 11.07 34.02 -25.39
CA LEU A 10 10.37 33.81 -24.11
C LEU A 10 9.34 32.67 -24.13
N ILE A 11 8.98 32.14 -25.31
CA ILE A 11 8.04 31.03 -25.44
C ILE A 11 8.76 29.66 -25.35
N PHE A 12 10.09 29.61 -25.42
CA PHE A 12 10.86 28.36 -25.33
C PHE A 12 11.32 27.98 -23.91
N PHE A 13 10.99 28.78 -22.89
CA PHE A 13 11.13 28.39 -21.48
C PHE A 13 9.77 28.03 -20.88
N SER A 14 9.00 27.18 -21.57
CA SER A 14 8.02 26.37 -20.85
C SER A 14 8.82 25.38 -20.01
N THR A 15 9.08 25.71 -18.74
CA THR A 15 9.47 24.71 -17.75
C THR A 15 8.43 23.61 -17.82
N PHE A 16 8.82 22.40 -18.20
CA PHE A 16 8.00 21.22 -17.96
C PHE A 16 7.82 21.13 -16.46
N LEU A 17 6.71 21.67 -15.95
CA LEU A 17 6.22 21.32 -14.63
C LEU A 17 5.76 19.87 -14.75
N THR A 18 6.67 18.95 -14.43
CA THR A 18 6.26 17.59 -14.09
C THR A 18 5.50 17.70 -12.78
N ALA A 19 4.17 17.62 -12.85
CA ALA A 19 3.36 17.45 -11.67
C ALA A 19 3.85 16.18 -10.96
N LYS A 20 4.50 16.34 -9.80
CA LYS A 20 4.87 15.20 -8.96
C LYS A 20 3.56 14.58 -8.49
N LEU A 21 3.27 13.39 -8.99
CA LEU A 21 2.20 12.52 -8.50
C LEU A 21 2.36 12.40 -6.98
N ARG A 22 1.37 12.90 -6.22
CA ARG A 22 1.35 12.88 -4.76
C ARG A 22 -0.03 12.46 -4.29
N ILE A 23 -0.08 11.81 -3.14
CA ILE A 23 -1.33 11.53 -2.45
C ILE A 23 -1.97 12.88 -2.06
N GLU A 24 -3.24 13.06 -2.44
CA GLU A 24 -4.00 14.27 -2.16
C GLU A 24 -5.00 13.97 -1.04
N ILE A 25 -4.82 14.61 0.12
CA ILE A 25 -5.78 14.52 1.24
C ILE A 25 -6.99 15.38 0.90
N THR A 26 -8.15 14.76 0.80
CA THR A 26 -9.43 15.45 0.52
C THR A 26 -10.18 15.80 1.79
N GLU A 27 -9.96 15.04 2.86
CA GLU A 27 -10.49 15.30 4.20
C GLU A 27 -9.48 14.79 5.23
N GLY A 28 -9.17 15.59 6.25
CA GLY A 28 -8.15 15.28 7.26
C GLY A 28 -8.71 15.25 8.68
N ILE A 29 -7.90 14.75 9.61
CA ILE A 29 -8.25 14.77 11.05
C ILE A 29 -8.11 16.17 11.64
N SER A 30 -8.87 16.45 12.70
CA SER A 30 -8.88 17.78 13.34
C SER A 30 -7.62 18.13 14.14
N ASP A 31 -6.87 17.12 14.60
CA ASP A 31 -5.70 17.30 15.47
C ASP A 31 -4.60 16.27 15.11
N PRO A 32 -3.88 16.47 13.99
CA PRO A 32 -2.80 15.59 13.57
C PRO A 32 -1.55 15.78 14.43
N ILE A 33 -0.69 14.76 14.48
CA ILE A 33 0.61 14.87 15.16
C ILE A 33 1.47 15.84 14.35
N ARG A 34 1.88 16.95 14.97
CA ARG A 34 2.72 17.94 14.31
C ARG A 34 4.18 17.54 14.42
N ILE A 35 4.83 17.37 13.26
CA ILE A 35 6.22 16.93 13.20
C ILE A 35 7.05 17.88 12.34
N ALA A 36 8.27 18.15 12.76
CA ALA A 36 9.24 18.91 11.97
C ALA A 36 10.39 18.00 11.55
N ILE A 37 10.64 17.90 10.25
CA ILE A 37 11.81 17.20 9.70
C ILE A 37 12.80 18.26 9.23
N VAL A 38 13.81 18.54 10.07
CA VAL A 38 14.82 19.55 9.73
C VAL A 38 15.60 19.09 8.50
N PRO A 39 15.96 20.00 7.57
CA PRO A 39 16.80 19.66 6.44
C PRO A 39 18.05 18.89 6.85
N ILE A 40 18.15 17.64 6.41
CA ILE A 40 19.27 16.76 6.72
C ILE A 40 20.57 17.41 6.24
N THR A 41 21.54 17.52 7.15
CA THR A 41 22.85 18.12 6.84
C THR A 41 23.65 17.13 5.99
N TRP A 42 23.99 17.52 4.76
CA TRP A 42 24.78 16.71 3.85
C TRP A 42 26.27 16.98 4.03
N ASN A 43 27.00 16.01 4.59
CA ASN A 43 28.45 16.02 4.71
C ASN A 43 29.10 15.30 3.52
N LEU A 44 28.67 15.66 2.30
CA LEU A 44 29.15 15.12 1.03
C LEU A 44 29.70 16.24 0.16
N LYS A 45 30.66 15.93 -0.74
CA LYS A 45 31.19 16.90 -1.70
C LYS A 45 30.12 17.36 -2.70
N ASP A 46 29.31 16.41 -3.17
CA ASP A 46 28.18 16.65 -4.08
C ASP A 46 26.89 16.11 -3.44
N PRO A 47 26.04 16.98 -2.86
CA PRO A 47 24.78 16.55 -2.25
C PRO A 47 23.76 16.13 -3.32
N ALA A 48 22.79 15.32 -2.90
CA ALA A 48 21.70 14.89 -3.74
C ALA A 48 20.85 16.06 -4.25
N ARG A 49 20.26 15.92 -5.45
CA ARG A 49 19.25 16.86 -5.95
C ARG A 49 17.91 16.72 -5.24
N GLU A 50 17.52 15.51 -4.88
CA GLU A 50 16.33 15.25 -4.07
C GLU A 50 16.71 15.20 -2.59
N TYR A 51 16.00 15.96 -1.77
CA TYR A 51 16.32 16.06 -0.36
C TYR A 51 15.52 15.04 0.47
N LEU A 52 16.23 14.28 1.31
CA LEU A 52 15.64 13.26 2.20
C LEU A 52 14.51 13.81 3.07
N HIS A 53 14.70 14.99 3.67
CA HIS A 53 13.70 15.59 4.55
C HIS A 53 12.37 15.88 3.86
N GLU A 54 12.38 16.22 2.57
CA GLU A 54 11.15 16.46 1.80
C GLU A 54 10.36 15.17 1.58
N ILE A 55 11.05 14.07 1.28
CA ILE A 55 10.41 12.76 1.08
C ILE A 55 9.87 12.25 2.42
N ILE A 56 10.67 12.33 3.49
CA ILE A 56 10.24 11.92 4.84
C ILE A 56 9.01 12.73 5.31
N SER A 57 9.01 14.05 5.08
CA SER A 57 7.88 14.91 5.41
C SER A 57 6.63 14.53 4.60
N SER A 58 6.81 14.26 3.30
CA SER A 58 5.74 13.82 2.40
C SER A 58 5.15 12.47 2.84
N ASP A 59 6.00 11.51 3.19
CA ASP A 59 5.60 10.18 3.65
C ASP A 59 4.71 10.29 4.89
N LEU A 60 5.23 10.91 5.95
CA LEU A 60 4.53 10.99 7.23
C LEU A 60 3.19 11.74 7.11
N SER A 61 3.12 12.72 6.21
CA SER A 61 1.87 13.47 5.97
C SER A 61 0.90 12.73 5.04
N SER A 62 1.30 11.68 4.31
CA SER A 62 0.52 11.10 3.19
C SER A 62 -0.87 10.57 3.58
N PHE A 63 -1.06 10.17 4.84
CA PHE A 63 -2.31 9.57 5.31
C PHE A 63 -3.00 10.39 6.41
N GLY A 64 -2.61 11.66 6.56
CA GLY A 64 -3.25 12.62 7.47
C GLY A 64 -3.05 12.36 8.96
N GLU A 65 -2.28 11.35 9.36
CA GLU A 65 -1.92 11.11 10.78
C GLU A 65 -0.92 12.16 11.31
N PHE A 66 -0.08 12.70 10.42
CA PHE A 66 0.88 13.74 10.74
C PHE A 66 0.66 14.98 9.88
N GLU A 67 1.04 16.13 10.43
CA GLU A 67 1.23 17.38 9.72
C GLU A 67 2.71 17.76 9.79
N ALA A 68 3.41 17.68 8.66
CA ALA A 68 4.82 18.05 8.61
C ALA A 68 5.02 19.56 8.39
N LEU A 69 5.72 20.21 9.32
CA LEU A 69 6.06 21.63 9.23
C LEU A 69 7.08 21.87 8.11
N LEU A 70 6.86 22.90 7.27
CA LEU A 70 7.79 23.21 6.18
C LEU A 70 9.04 23.92 6.71
N PRO A 71 10.23 23.72 6.10
CA PRO A 71 11.47 24.38 6.55
C PRO A 71 11.39 25.90 6.68
N ARG A 72 10.59 26.56 5.82
CA ARG A 72 10.38 28.02 5.85
C ARG A 72 9.54 28.51 7.03
N GLU A 73 8.81 27.62 7.70
CA GLU A 73 8.00 27.90 8.88
C GLU A 73 8.77 27.63 10.17
N MET A 74 9.96 27.02 10.08
CA MET A 74 10.82 26.72 11.21
C MET A 74 11.56 27.98 11.67
N LEU A 75 11.62 28.23 12.98
CA LEU A 75 12.36 29.35 13.56
C LEU A 75 13.88 29.15 13.53
N SER A 76 14.33 27.89 13.49
CA SER A 76 15.74 27.51 13.39
C SER A 76 15.88 26.18 12.66
N LEU A 77 17.09 25.89 12.14
CA LEU A 77 17.42 24.64 11.45
C LEU A 77 18.59 23.94 12.17
N PRO A 78 18.36 23.38 13.38
CA PRO A 78 19.41 22.77 14.19
C PRO A 78 19.99 21.54 13.50
N LYS A 79 21.32 21.44 13.47
CA LYS A 79 22.02 20.33 12.79
C LYS A 79 22.18 19.09 13.67
N ASN A 80 22.12 19.27 14.98
CA ASN A 80 22.33 18.26 16.01
C ASN A 80 21.41 18.53 17.20
N GLU A 81 21.52 17.70 18.23
CA GLU A 81 20.65 17.76 19.41
C GLU A 81 20.99 18.94 20.32
N GLU A 82 22.25 19.36 20.35
CA GLU A 82 22.77 20.45 21.18
C GLU A 82 22.29 21.82 20.72
N GLU A 83 21.98 21.97 19.42
CA GLU A 83 21.46 23.20 18.81
C GLU A 83 19.94 23.38 19.01
N ILE A 84 19.25 22.44 19.65
CA ILE A 84 17.78 22.48 19.81
C ILE A 84 17.37 23.39 20.96
N PHE A 85 16.71 24.50 20.63
CA PHE A 85 15.99 25.34 21.60
C PHE A 85 14.52 24.91 21.69
N TYR A 86 14.18 24.04 22.66
CA TYR A 86 12.84 23.45 22.80
C TYR A 86 11.68 24.47 22.83
N ARG A 87 11.91 25.65 23.42
CA ARG A 87 10.91 26.73 23.48
C ARG A 87 10.41 27.12 22.09
N ASP A 88 11.30 27.19 21.10
CA ASP A 88 10.96 27.66 19.75
C ASP A 88 10.02 26.66 19.05
N TRP A 89 10.24 25.36 19.26
CA TRP A 89 9.38 24.30 18.73
C TRP A 89 8.04 24.19 19.46
N LYS A 90 8.02 24.43 20.78
CA LYS A 90 6.77 24.54 21.55
C LYS A 90 5.89 25.70 21.06
N LEU A 91 6.50 26.85 20.70
CA LEU A 91 5.78 27.99 20.13
C LEU A 91 5.14 27.67 18.78
N LEU A 92 5.76 26.79 17.99
CA LEU A 92 5.22 26.31 16.71
C LEU A 92 4.20 25.17 16.86
N ASN A 93 3.89 24.76 18.10
CA ASN A 93 3.05 23.61 18.42
C ASN A 93 3.54 22.31 17.75
N VAL A 94 4.85 22.08 17.74
CA VAL A 94 5.45 20.85 17.19
C VAL A 94 5.57 19.81 18.31
N ASP A 95 5.03 18.60 18.08
CA ASP A 95 5.10 17.48 19.01
C ASP A 95 6.45 16.75 18.94
N TYR A 96 6.91 16.52 17.70
CA TYR A 96 8.13 15.77 17.41
C TYR A 96 9.04 16.53 16.45
N LEU A 97 10.34 16.45 16.70
CA LEU A 97 11.38 17.02 15.85
C LEU A 97 12.34 15.93 15.42
N VAL A 98 12.72 15.94 14.14
CA VAL A 98 13.73 15.06 13.57
C VAL A 98 14.88 15.90 13.07
N VAL A 99 16.06 15.69 13.65
CA VAL A 99 17.34 16.28 13.22
C VAL A 99 18.28 15.19 12.77
N GLY A 100 19.16 15.48 11.82
CA GLY A 100 20.09 14.47 11.33
C GLY A 100 21.09 14.96 10.30
N SER A 101 22.04 14.08 10.00
CA SER A 101 23.08 14.29 9.00
C SER A 101 23.28 13.05 8.14
N ALA A 102 23.71 13.28 6.91
CA ALA A 102 24.05 12.26 5.93
C ALA A 102 25.55 12.35 5.58
N SER A 103 26.25 11.22 5.61
CA SER A 103 27.68 11.10 5.27
C SER A 103 27.91 9.90 4.35
N HIS A 104 29.07 9.83 3.70
CA HIS A 104 29.46 8.65 2.93
C HIS A 104 29.59 7.42 3.85
N GLY A 105 29.19 6.26 3.33
CA GLY A 105 29.47 4.95 3.91
C GLY A 105 30.82 4.40 3.46
N GLU A 106 31.04 3.11 3.75
CA GLU A 106 32.29 2.42 3.39
C GLU A 106 32.27 1.97 1.92
N MET A 107 31.08 1.66 1.38
CA MET A 107 30.93 1.23 0.00
C MET A 107 30.72 2.40 -0.98
N PRO A 108 31.11 2.22 -2.26
CA PRO A 108 30.75 3.17 -3.31
C PRO A 108 29.25 3.45 -3.31
N GLU A 109 28.87 4.72 -3.47
CA GLU A 109 27.48 5.19 -3.46
C GLU A 109 26.70 4.99 -2.15
N GLU A 110 27.29 4.38 -1.12
CA GLU A 110 26.64 4.22 0.18
C GLU A 110 26.57 5.56 0.92
N ILE A 111 25.40 5.85 1.48
CA ILE A 111 25.19 6.94 2.41
C ILE A 111 24.69 6.37 3.73
N ILE A 112 25.22 6.93 4.80
CA ILE A 112 24.78 6.69 6.16
C ILE A 112 24.06 7.94 6.65
N VAL A 113 22.80 7.79 7.06
CA VAL A 113 21.97 8.83 7.64
C VAL A 113 21.81 8.56 9.12
N ASN A 114 22.40 9.44 9.93
CA ASN A 114 22.22 9.46 11.38
C ASN A 114 21.13 10.48 11.71
N PHE A 115 20.13 10.08 12.49
CA PHE A 115 19.05 10.97 12.88
C PHE A 115 18.54 10.68 14.29
N SER A 116 18.00 11.72 14.90
CA SER A 116 17.44 11.69 16.24
C SER A 116 15.99 12.14 16.20
N ILE A 117 15.13 11.40 16.89
CA ILE A 117 13.73 11.72 17.09
C ILE A 117 13.59 12.30 18.49
N VAL A 118 13.09 13.52 18.55
CA VAL A 118 12.98 14.32 19.77
C VAL A 118 11.51 14.57 20.06
N ASN A 119 11.06 14.29 21.27
CA ASN A 119 9.74 14.70 21.74
C ASN A 119 9.87 16.09 22.38
N ILE A 120 9.21 17.08 21.80
CA ILE A 120 9.34 18.48 22.18
C ILE A 120 8.65 18.75 23.52
N THR A 121 7.48 18.17 23.76
CA THR A 121 6.74 18.32 25.02
C THR A 121 7.53 17.79 26.21
N ARG A 122 8.19 16.65 26.06
CA ARG A 122 9.02 16.00 27.09
C ARG A 122 10.46 16.50 27.12
N GLU A 123 10.83 17.39 26.21
CA GLU A 123 12.19 17.91 26.03
C GLU A 123 13.27 16.80 26.01
N LYS A 124 13.01 15.73 25.26
CA LYS A 124 13.83 14.52 25.31
C LYS A 124 14.00 13.87 23.95
N VAL A 125 15.25 13.48 23.65
CA VAL A 125 15.56 12.54 22.58
C VAL A 125 15.00 11.17 22.94
N ILE A 126 13.99 10.72 22.19
CA ILE A 126 13.35 9.42 22.42
C ILE A 126 14.10 8.30 21.69
N LYS A 127 14.72 8.62 20.55
CA LYS A 127 15.50 7.64 19.79
C LYS A 127 16.59 8.27 18.96
N ARG A 128 17.75 7.62 18.93
CA ARG A 128 18.81 7.83 17.93
C ARG A 128 18.83 6.63 17.00
N SER A 129 18.91 6.87 15.70
CA SER A 129 18.79 5.84 14.68
C SER A 129 19.76 6.10 13.53
N ILE A 130 20.14 5.01 12.86
CA ILE A 130 21.07 5.03 11.73
C ILE A 130 20.45 4.20 10.61
N SER A 131 20.33 4.78 9.43
CA SER A 131 19.91 4.08 8.21
C SER A 131 20.99 4.23 7.15
N SER A 132 21.21 3.19 6.35
CA SER A 132 22.11 3.26 5.19
C SER A 132 21.40 2.79 3.92
N GLY A 133 21.85 3.32 2.79
CA GLY A 133 21.32 3.02 1.46
C GLY A 133 22.19 3.65 0.38
N SER A 134 21.81 3.44 -0.88
CA SER A 134 22.52 4.01 -2.04
C SER A 134 22.00 5.43 -2.36
N ILE A 135 22.90 6.35 -2.70
CA ILE A 135 22.59 7.69 -3.24
C ILE A 135 21.71 7.62 -4.50
N SER A 136 21.80 6.53 -5.25
CA SER A 136 21.00 6.30 -6.46
C SER A 136 19.55 5.88 -6.13
N HIS A 137 19.26 5.50 -4.89
CA HIS A 137 17.95 5.01 -4.42
C HIS A 137 17.47 5.75 -3.16
N LEU A 138 17.60 7.08 -3.15
CA LEU A 138 17.25 7.91 -1.99
C LEU A 138 15.79 7.81 -1.54
N ASN A 139 14.85 7.67 -2.47
CA ASN A 139 13.42 7.49 -2.13
C ASN A 139 13.22 6.29 -1.21
N SER A 140 13.79 5.12 -1.59
CA SER A 140 13.74 3.92 -0.76
C SER A 140 14.37 4.11 0.61
N LEU A 141 15.49 4.84 0.70
CA LEU A 141 16.13 5.16 1.98
C LEU A 141 15.25 6.08 2.85
N ALA A 142 14.65 7.11 2.25
CA ALA A 142 13.73 8.00 2.93
C ALA A 142 12.51 7.26 3.47
N HIS A 143 11.86 6.41 2.67
CA HIS A 143 10.74 5.58 3.11
C HIS A 143 11.08 4.70 4.32
N VAL A 144 12.27 4.08 4.32
CA VAL A 144 12.75 3.29 5.46
C VAL A 144 12.99 4.16 6.70
N ILE A 145 13.45 5.40 6.54
CA ILE A 145 13.60 6.36 7.65
C ILE A 145 12.22 6.76 8.18
N SER A 146 11.26 7.09 7.29
CA SER A 146 9.87 7.39 7.63
C SER A 146 9.23 6.25 8.41
N ASP A 147 9.47 4.99 8.00
CA ASP A 147 8.94 3.81 8.70
C ASP A 147 9.47 3.70 10.13
N ARG A 148 10.74 4.03 10.34
CA ARG A 148 11.35 4.02 11.68
C ARG A 148 10.84 5.16 12.55
N ILE A 149 10.63 6.34 11.98
CA ILE A 149 10.04 7.48 12.69
C ILE A 149 8.62 7.14 13.12
N TYR A 150 7.80 6.65 12.19
CA TYR A 150 6.43 6.23 12.47
C TYR A 150 6.37 5.14 13.53
N ASN A 151 7.27 4.15 13.46
CA ASN A 151 7.31 3.08 14.45
C ASN A 151 7.66 3.57 15.85
N GLU A 152 8.60 4.49 15.97
CA GLU A 152 8.97 5.05 17.28
C GLU A 152 7.85 5.90 17.88
N ILE A 153 7.12 6.65 17.05
CA ILE A 153 6.05 7.55 17.52
C ILE A 153 4.75 6.78 17.80
N ASN A 154 4.31 5.93 16.88
CA ASN A 154 3.00 5.27 16.93
C ASN A 154 3.05 3.83 17.48
N GLY A 155 4.23 3.24 17.65
CA GLY A 155 4.37 1.85 18.13
C GLY A 155 3.91 0.78 17.12
N LEU A 156 3.61 1.17 15.88
CA LEU A 156 3.17 0.28 14.80
C LEU A 156 4.20 0.27 13.66
N PRO A 157 4.29 -0.79 12.85
CA PRO A 157 5.14 -0.75 11.67
C PRO A 157 4.73 0.39 10.74
N GLY A 158 5.71 1.14 10.24
CA GLY A 158 5.49 2.05 9.12
C GLY A 158 5.19 1.31 7.82
N ILE A 159 4.53 2.01 6.89
CA ILE A 159 4.05 1.46 5.62
C ILE A 159 4.61 2.20 4.40
N PHE A 160 5.54 3.14 4.58
CA PHE A 160 6.02 3.99 3.49
C PHE A 160 6.96 3.24 2.54
N SER A 161 7.68 2.22 3.03
CA SER A 161 8.49 1.34 2.16
C SER A 161 7.70 0.24 1.47
N THR A 162 6.38 0.19 1.68
CA THR A 162 5.50 -0.79 1.00
C THR A 162 5.18 -0.34 -0.42
N LYS A 163 4.63 -1.27 -1.19
CA LYS A 163 4.25 -1.05 -2.58
C LYS A 163 2.77 -1.30 -2.77
N ILE A 164 2.25 -0.77 -3.86
CA ILE A 164 0.91 -1.08 -4.35
C ILE A 164 1.02 -1.66 -5.75
N SER A 165 0.22 -2.69 -6.02
CA SER A 165 -0.07 -3.12 -7.38
C SER A 165 -1.50 -2.78 -7.74
N TYR A 166 -1.73 -2.52 -9.02
CA TYR A 166 -3.04 -2.16 -9.54
C TYR A 166 -3.12 -2.44 -11.04
N VAL A 167 -4.33 -2.53 -11.56
CA VAL A 167 -4.58 -2.67 -13.00
C VAL A 167 -4.93 -1.32 -13.57
N ASN A 168 -4.17 -0.90 -14.57
CA ASN A 168 -4.41 0.32 -15.34
C ASN A 168 -4.91 -0.04 -16.74
N LYS A 169 -5.97 0.61 -17.19
CA LYS A 169 -6.46 0.54 -18.57
C LYS A 169 -6.15 1.86 -19.26
N GLU A 170 -5.39 1.81 -20.34
CA GLU A 170 -5.08 2.99 -21.14
C GLU A 170 -6.35 3.60 -21.74
N ASP A 171 -6.42 4.94 -21.84
CA ASP A 171 -7.62 5.69 -22.25
C ASP A 171 -8.09 5.41 -23.69
N SER A 172 -7.27 4.75 -24.52
CA SER A 172 -7.64 4.45 -25.92
C SER A 172 -8.61 3.27 -26.02
N SER A 173 -9.45 3.25 -27.05
CA SER A 173 -10.42 2.16 -27.29
C SER A 173 -9.76 0.80 -27.56
N GLN A 174 -8.50 0.81 -28.01
CA GLN A 174 -7.63 -0.37 -28.16
C GLN A 174 -6.52 -0.40 -27.08
N GLY A 175 -6.74 0.31 -25.97
CA GLY A 175 -5.79 0.46 -24.89
C GLY A 175 -5.48 -0.85 -24.19
N LYS A 176 -4.22 -1.04 -23.83
CA LYS A 176 -3.77 -2.24 -23.10
C LYS A 176 -4.22 -2.19 -21.65
N TYR A 177 -4.38 -3.38 -21.07
CA TYR A 177 -4.42 -3.58 -19.63
C TYR A 177 -2.98 -3.76 -19.13
N LEU A 178 -2.59 -2.94 -18.17
CA LEU A 178 -1.27 -2.92 -17.56
C LEU A 178 -1.40 -3.32 -16.09
N LEU A 179 -0.74 -4.41 -15.70
CA LEU A 179 -0.49 -4.69 -14.28
C LEU A 179 0.73 -3.87 -13.87
N LYS A 180 0.50 -2.88 -13.01
CA LYS A 180 1.53 -1.96 -12.54
C LYS A 180 1.89 -2.21 -11.09
N VAL A 181 3.11 -1.82 -10.73
CA VAL A 181 3.63 -1.81 -9.36
C VAL A 181 4.32 -0.46 -9.13
N ALA A 182 3.96 0.21 -8.05
CA ALA A 182 4.53 1.48 -7.62
C ALA A 182 4.83 1.44 -6.11
N ASP A 183 5.65 2.37 -5.64
CA ASP A 183 5.69 2.72 -4.21
C ASP A 183 4.33 3.29 -3.79
N ILE A 184 4.03 3.24 -2.49
CA ILE A 184 2.69 3.59 -2.01
C ILE A 184 2.31 5.05 -2.29
N ASP A 185 3.31 5.92 -2.41
CA ASP A 185 3.14 7.34 -2.75
C ASP A 185 3.00 7.60 -4.26
N GLY A 186 3.03 6.55 -5.08
CA GLY A 186 2.94 6.61 -6.54
C GLY A 186 4.28 6.77 -7.27
N ARG A 187 5.41 6.88 -6.55
CA ARG A 187 6.74 6.90 -7.17
C ARG A 187 7.13 5.51 -7.69
N ASN A 188 8.14 5.49 -8.55
CA ASN A 188 8.68 4.25 -9.13
C ASN A 188 7.60 3.37 -9.81
N ASP A 189 6.62 4.01 -10.45
CA ASP A 189 5.56 3.33 -11.20
C ASP A 189 6.15 2.55 -12.38
N SER A 190 5.91 1.24 -12.39
CA SER A 190 6.49 0.31 -13.36
C SER A 190 5.45 -0.69 -13.85
N VAL A 191 5.53 -1.04 -15.14
CA VAL A 191 4.67 -2.07 -15.73
C VAL A 191 5.31 -3.44 -15.49
N LEU A 192 4.62 -4.30 -14.73
CA LEU A 192 5.04 -5.68 -14.53
C LEU A 192 4.59 -6.57 -15.69
N PHE A 193 3.38 -6.34 -16.21
CA PHE A 193 2.83 -7.11 -17.32
C PHE A 193 1.83 -6.27 -18.13
N SER A 194 1.78 -6.49 -19.44
CA SER A 194 0.86 -5.81 -20.35
C SER A 194 0.10 -6.82 -21.19
N SER A 195 -1.20 -6.62 -21.37
CA SER A 195 -2.07 -7.49 -22.15
C SER A 195 -3.07 -6.66 -22.96
N LEU A 196 -3.48 -7.16 -24.13
CA LEU A 196 -4.63 -6.61 -24.86
C LEU A 196 -5.96 -7.03 -24.21
N GLU A 197 -5.94 -8.14 -23.48
CA GLU A 197 -7.07 -8.69 -22.75
C GLU A 197 -7.02 -8.32 -21.26
N PRO A 198 -8.17 -8.34 -20.55
CA PRO A 198 -8.24 -7.95 -19.15
C PRO A 198 -7.23 -8.65 -18.24
N LEU A 199 -6.76 -7.91 -17.24
CA LEU A 199 -6.00 -8.39 -16.09
C LEU A 199 -6.83 -8.13 -14.84
N MET A 200 -6.86 -9.08 -13.89
CA MET A 200 -7.72 -8.96 -12.71
C MET A 200 -7.08 -9.53 -11.45
N SER A 201 -7.55 -9.01 -10.31
CA SER A 201 -7.31 -9.55 -8.97
C SER A 201 -5.84 -9.84 -8.67
N PRO A 202 -4.93 -8.84 -8.77
CA PRO A 202 -3.55 -9.03 -8.34
C PRO A 202 -3.48 -9.24 -6.83
N ASP A 203 -2.61 -10.14 -6.40
CA ASP A 203 -2.44 -10.50 -4.99
C ASP A 203 -0.97 -10.82 -4.69
N TRP A 204 -0.44 -10.18 -3.65
CA TRP A 204 0.97 -10.28 -3.28
C TRP A 204 1.28 -11.55 -2.52
N SER A 205 2.39 -12.20 -2.85
CA SER A 205 2.98 -13.18 -1.94
C SER A 205 3.36 -12.51 -0.62
N SER A 206 3.30 -13.25 0.49
CA SER A 206 3.55 -12.78 1.85
C SER A 206 4.99 -12.30 2.04
N ASP A 207 5.93 -12.83 1.25
CA ASP A 207 7.31 -12.36 1.18
C ASP A 207 7.52 -11.12 0.28
N GLY A 208 6.48 -10.67 -0.42
CA GLY A 208 6.48 -9.50 -1.29
C GLY A 208 7.27 -9.66 -2.59
N ARG A 209 7.65 -10.89 -2.98
CA ARG A 209 8.51 -11.13 -4.16
C ARG A 209 7.77 -11.46 -5.44
N SER A 210 6.50 -11.85 -5.34
CA SER A 210 5.68 -12.27 -6.48
C SER A 210 4.26 -11.71 -6.40
N LEU A 211 3.64 -11.57 -7.56
CA LEU A 211 2.20 -11.32 -7.69
C LEU A 211 1.52 -12.52 -8.34
N ALA A 212 0.41 -12.97 -7.74
CA ALA A 212 -0.56 -13.81 -8.43
C ALA A 212 -1.63 -12.91 -9.07
N TYR A 213 -2.08 -13.23 -10.28
CA TYR A 213 -3.14 -12.46 -10.95
C TYR A 213 -3.82 -13.29 -12.02
N VAL A 214 -4.98 -12.83 -12.47
CA VAL A 214 -5.73 -13.42 -13.59
C VAL A 214 -5.38 -12.69 -14.87
N SER A 215 -5.13 -13.44 -15.94
CA SER A 215 -5.00 -12.93 -17.30
C SER A 215 -5.97 -13.66 -18.23
N PHE A 216 -6.52 -12.91 -19.18
CA PHE A 216 -7.39 -13.40 -20.25
C PHE A 216 -6.67 -13.51 -21.60
N GLU A 217 -5.35 -13.28 -21.64
CA GLU A 217 -4.54 -13.29 -22.88
C GLU A 217 -4.64 -14.59 -23.70
N GLU A 218 -5.00 -15.71 -23.05
CA GLU A 218 -5.18 -17.02 -23.69
C GLU A 218 -6.64 -17.25 -24.15
N GLY A 219 -7.47 -16.20 -24.23
CA GLY A 219 -8.90 -16.25 -24.57
C GLY A 219 -9.82 -16.78 -23.45
N THR A 220 -9.24 -17.23 -22.34
CA THR A 220 -9.97 -17.71 -21.14
C THR A 220 -9.25 -17.26 -19.88
N SER A 221 -9.95 -17.12 -18.75
CA SER A 221 -9.32 -16.78 -17.48
C SER A 221 -8.27 -17.83 -17.07
N ARG A 222 -7.03 -17.39 -16.83
CA ARG A 222 -5.95 -18.23 -16.27
C ARG A 222 -5.19 -17.46 -15.20
N ILE A 223 -4.82 -18.17 -14.14
CA ILE A 223 -4.05 -17.61 -13.03
C ILE A 223 -2.56 -17.75 -13.34
N PHE A 224 -1.82 -16.67 -13.15
CA PHE A 224 -0.37 -16.62 -13.26
C PHE A 224 0.25 -16.17 -11.94
N ILE A 225 1.47 -16.64 -11.66
CA ILE A 225 2.37 -16.09 -10.67
C ILE A 225 3.53 -15.46 -11.42
N GLN A 226 3.89 -14.22 -11.09
CA GLN A 226 5.03 -13.52 -11.68
C GLN A 226 5.94 -12.96 -10.59
N GLU A 227 7.23 -13.29 -10.69
CA GLU A 227 8.28 -12.73 -9.84
C GLU A 227 8.57 -11.29 -10.26
N LEU A 228 8.68 -10.39 -9.28
CA LEU A 228 8.87 -8.96 -9.53
C LEU A 228 10.27 -8.62 -10.04
N TYR A 229 11.30 -9.24 -9.44
CA TYR A 229 12.70 -8.88 -9.72
C TYR A 229 13.19 -9.47 -11.05
N THR A 230 12.84 -10.73 -11.34
CA THR A 230 13.31 -11.44 -12.52
C THR A 230 12.34 -11.31 -13.70
N GLY A 231 11.09 -10.90 -13.44
CA GLY A 231 10.00 -10.97 -14.41
C GLY A 231 9.55 -12.39 -14.73
N LYS A 232 10.12 -13.43 -14.09
CA LYS A 232 9.80 -14.83 -14.39
C LYS A 232 8.35 -15.10 -14.09
N ARG A 233 7.66 -15.67 -15.07
CA ARG A 233 6.21 -15.88 -15.04
C ARG A 233 5.88 -17.36 -15.15
N LYS A 234 4.95 -17.84 -14.31
CA LYS A 234 4.47 -19.21 -14.25
C LYS A 234 2.95 -19.23 -14.30
N ALA A 235 2.40 -19.88 -15.32
CA ALA A 235 0.97 -20.16 -15.36
C ALA A 235 0.62 -21.32 -14.42
N LEU A 236 -0.47 -21.21 -13.67
CA LEU A 236 -0.96 -22.31 -12.84
C LEU A 236 -1.61 -23.40 -13.72
N LYS A 237 -1.80 -24.59 -13.13
CA LYS A 237 -2.55 -25.68 -13.75
C LYS A 237 -3.95 -25.18 -14.12
N LYS A 238 -4.26 -25.18 -15.42
CA LYS A 238 -5.56 -24.77 -15.96
C LYS A 238 -6.59 -25.86 -15.73
N GLU A 239 -7.77 -25.47 -15.25
CA GLU A 239 -8.94 -26.33 -15.13
C GLU A 239 -10.08 -25.81 -16.02
N LYS A 240 -11.10 -26.64 -16.29
CA LYS A 240 -12.26 -26.23 -17.10
C LYS A 240 -13.00 -25.07 -16.44
N GLY A 241 -13.49 -24.12 -17.24
CA GLY A 241 -14.29 -23.00 -16.78
C GLY A 241 -13.46 -21.83 -16.24
N ILE A 242 -14.03 -21.11 -15.27
CA ILE A 242 -13.41 -19.94 -14.64
C ILE A 242 -12.24 -20.39 -13.77
N ASN A 243 -11.12 -19.68 -13.85
CA ASN A 243 -9.96 -19.81 -12.97
C ASN A 243 -9.58 -18.38 -12.53
N SER A 244 -9.99 -17.95 -11.34
CA SER A 244 -9.92 -16.54 -10.96
C SER A 244 -9.64 -16.30 -9.47
N SER A 245 -9.59 -15.02 -9.08
CA SER A 245 -9.49 -14.53 -7.69
C SER A 245 -8.42 -15.26 -6.84
N PRO A 246 -7.15 -15.28 -7.29
CA PRO A 246 -6.08 -15.85 -6.50
C PRO A 246 -5.85 -15.03 -5.22
N ASN A 247 -5.57 -15.70 -4.10
CA ASN A 247 -5.17 -15.04 -2.85
C ASN A 247 -4.17 -15.91 -2.07
N TRP A 248 -2.99 -15.36 -1.80
CA TRP A 248 -1.85 -16.01 -1.19
C TRP A 248 -2.11 -16.35 0.27
N SER A 249 -1.72 -17.55 0.67
CA SER A 249 -1.64 -17.89 2.08
C SER A 249 -0.49 -17.12 2.76
N PRO A 250 -0.59 -16.79 4.06
CA PRO A 250 0.48 -16.14 4.83
C PRO A 250 1.84 -16.86 4.87
N THR A 251 1.89 -18.09 4.35
CA THR A 251 3.08 -18.96 4.34
C THR A 251 3.68 -19.16 2.95
N ASP A 252 3.09 -18.55 1.91
CA ASP A 252 3.46 -18.72 0.50
C ASP A 252 3.48 -20.17 -0.02
N ARG A 253 2.93 -21.11 0.75
CA ARG A 253 2.82 -22.52 0.34
C ARG A 253 1.60 -22.75 -0.55
N TYR A 254 0.55 -21.98 -0.34
CA TYR A 254 -0.72 -22.15 -1.00
C TYR A 254 -1.24 -20.85 -1.59
N LEU A 255 -2.06 -20.99 -2.63
CA LEU A 255 -2.99 -19.98 -3.09
C LEU A 255 -4.41 -20.51 -2.86
N SER A 256 -5.31 -19.70 -2.33
CA SER A 256 -6.73 -19.92 -2.54
C SER A 256 -7.11 -19.32 -3.89
N ALA A 257 -8.09 -19.90 -4.57
CA ALA A 257 -8.61 -19.38 -5.84
C ALA A 257 -10.03 -19.85 -6.09
N VAL A 258 -10.66 -19.30 -7.11
CA VAL A 258 -12.02 -19.66 -7.52
C VAL A 258 -11.96 -20.44 -8.81
N LEU A 259 -12.49 -21.68 -8.80
CA LEU A 259 -12.65 -22.48 -10.00
C LEU A 259 -14.12 -22.85 -10.22
N SER A 260 -14.59 -22.87 -11.46
CA SER A 260 -15.95 -23.30 -11.83
C SER A 260 -16.00 -24.65 -12.54
N LYS A 261 -15.03 -25.54 -12.28
CA LYS A 261 -14.94 -26.83 -12.97
C LYS A 261 -16.04 -27.83 -12.59
N GLY A 262 -16.70 -27.62 -11.45
CA GLY A 262 -17.83 -28.41 -10.94
C GLY A 262 -19.18 -27.71 -11.17
N ASP A 263 -19.31 -27.03 -12.31
CA ASP A 263 -20.48 -26.27 -12.79
C ASP A 263 -20.80 -24.95 -12.06
N ASN A 264 -20.54 -24.84 -10.74
CA ASN A 264 -20.59 -23.56 -10.01
C ASN A 264 -19.20 -23.10 -9.53
N PRO A 265 -18.96 -21.78 -9.37
CA PRO A 265 -17.73 -21.29 -8.77
C PRO A 265 -17.61 -21.70 -7.30
N ASP A 266 -16.50 -22.36 -6.98
CA ASP A 266 -16.15 -22.82 -5.64
C ASP A 266 -14.74 -22.35 -5.27
N ILE A 267 -14.43 -22.34 -3.98
CA ILE A 267 -13.09 -22.09 -3.46
C ILE A 267 -12.23 -23.35 -3.55
N TYR A 268 -11.06 -23.20 -4.14
CA TYR A 268 -10.02 -24.22 -4.24
C TYR A 268 -8.73 -23.76 -3.59
N LEU A 269 -7.95 -24.73 -3.12
CA LEU A 269 -6.60 -24.57 -2.61
C LEU A 269 -5.61 -25.10 -3.64
N TYR A 270 -4.65 -24.28 -4.05
CA TYR A 270 -3.54 -24.65 -4.90
C TYR A 270 -2.28 -24.86 -4.07
N GLU A 271 -1.64 -26.03 -4.15
CA GLU A 271 -0.33 -26.27 -3.53
C GLU A 271 0.79 -25.93 -4.54
N VAL A 272 1.49 -24.80 -4.31
CA VAL A 272 2.40 -24.18 -5.29
C VAL A 272 3.52 -25.12 -5.75
N LYS A 273 4.09 -25.89 -4.82
CA LYS A 273 5.17 -26.85 -5.10
C LYS A 273 4.68 -28.10 -5.83
N LYS A 274 3.45 -28.54 -5.56
CA LYS A 274 2.89 -29.77 -6.15
C LYS A 274 2.12 -29.53 -7.44
N ASN A 275 1.85 -28.27 -7.79
CA ASN A 275 1.07 -27.91 -8.98
C ASN A 275 -0.31 -28.60 -8.99
N SER A 276 -0.97 -28.64 -7.84
CA SER A 276 -2.21 -29.40 -7.63
C SER A 276 -3.29 -28.57 -6.96
N TRP A 277 -4.55 -28.84 -7.36
CA TRP A 277 -5.75 -28.22 -6.81
C TRP A 277 -6.45 -29.17 -5.84
N LYS A 278 -6.97 -28.63 -4.75
CA LYS A 278 -7.85 -29.30 -3.78
C LYS A 278 -9.11 -28.45 -3.58
N GLN A 279 -10.28 -29.02 -3.80
CA GLN A 279 -11.55 -28.34 -3.57
C GLN A 279 -11.78 -28.12 -2.07
N LEU A 280 -12.27 -26.94 -1.70
CA LEU A 280 -12.60 -26.60 -0.31
C LEU A 280 -14.11 -26.41 -0.08
N THR A 281 -14.83 -25.90 -1.07
CA THR A 281 -16.29 -25.74 -1.04
C THR A 281 -16.94 -26.51 -2.19
N SER A 282 -18.22 -26.86 -2.02
CA SER A 282 -18.99 -27.62 -3.02
C SER A 282 -20.48 -27.28 -2.94
N HIS A 283 -20.81 -26.01 -2.72
CA HIS A 283 -22.21 -25.59 -2.55
C HIS A 283 -22.81 -25.23 -3.92
N PHE A 284 -24.14 -25.31 -4.08
CA PHE A 284 -24.81 -24.89 -5.32
C PHE A 284 -24.79 -23.37 -5.57
N GLY A 285 -24.32 -22.61 -4.57
CA GLY A 285 -24.20 -21.16 -4.65
C GLY A 285 -22.79 -20.80 -5.12
N ILE A 286 -22.62 -19.58 -5.59
CA ILE A 286 -21.33 -19.03 -5.97
C ILE A 286 -20.54 -18.75 -4.70
N ASP A 287 -19.37 -19.39 -4.56
CA ASP A 287 -18.36 -19.04 -3.56
C ASP A 287 -17.17 -18.39 -4.27
N THR A 288 -16.83 -17.15 -3.90
CA THR A 288 -15.82 -16.34 -4.60
C THR A 288 -15.05 -15.40 -3.67
N GLU A 289 -14.03 -14.71 -4.22
CA GLU A 289 -13.27 -13.65 -3.55
C GLU A 289 -12.67 -14.08 -2.20
N PRO A 290 -11.89 -15.19 -2.16
CA PRO A 290 -11.32 -15.68 -0.91
C PRO A 290 -10.28 -14.72 -0.33
N ASP A 291 -10.15 -14.73 0.99
CA ASP A 291 -9.13 -14.01 1.75
C ASP A 291 -8.67 -14.84 2.97
N TRP A 292 -7.37 -15.01 3.14
CA TRP A 292 -6.81 -15.78 4.26
C TRP A 292 -6.84 -15.00 5.57
N SER A 293 -7.17 -15.69 6.67
CA SER A 293 -6.90 -15.13 7.99
C SER A 293 -5.39 -14.94 8.21
N PRO A 294 -4.95 -13.94 8.99
CA PRO A 294 -3.52 -13.67 9.21
C PRO A 294 -2.75 -14.87 9.79
N ASP A 295 -3.44 -15.75 10.55
CA ASP A 295 -2.87 -16.97 11.12
C ASP A 295 -2.86 -18.18 10.16
N GLY A 296 -3.40 -18.03 8.95
CA GLY A 296 -3.47 -19.06 7.91
C GLY A 296 -4.42 -20.22 8.23
N LYS A 297 -5.30 -20.11 9.23
CA LYS A 297 -6.18 -21.23 9.64
C LYS A 297 -7.56 -21.18 9.01
N LYS A 298 -7.96 -20.02 8.46
CA LYS A 298 -9.29 -19.78 7.93
C LYS A 298 -9.22 -19.05 6.61
N ILE A 299 -10.29 -19.20 5.83
CA ILE A 299 -10.53 -18.44 4.61
C ILE A 299 -11.89 -17.77 4.74
N MET A 300 -11.94 -16.47 4.54
CA MET A 300 -13.16 -15.72 4.37
C MET A 300 -13.47 -15.61 2.88
N PHE A 301 -14.73 -15.59 2.49
CA PHE A 301 -15.13 -15.54 1.07
C PHE A 301 -16.55 -15.00 0.94
N THR A 302 -16.87 -14.48 -0.24
CA THR A 302 -18.21 -14.05 -0.61
C THR A 302 -19.02 -15.26 -1.06
N SER A 303 -20.25 -15.41 -0.57
CA SER A 303 -21.16 -16.46 -1.00
C SER A 303 -22.60 -15.98 -1.11
N ASN A 304 -23.30 -16.40 -2.16
CA ASN A 304 -24.74 -16.17 -2.32
C ASN A 304 -25.61 -17.35 -1.83
N ARG A 305 -25.04 -18.29 -1.05
CA ARG A 305 -25.76 -19.47 -0.53
C ARG A 305 -27.00 -19.17 0.32
N SER A 306 -27.20 -17.93 0.75
CA SER A 306 -28.40 -17.47 1.45
C SER A 306 -29.25 -16.48 0.62
N GLY A 307 -29.18 -16.55 -0.70
CA GLY A 307 -29.91 -15.70 -1.64
C GLY A 307 -29.03 -14.58 -2.19
N SER A 308 -28.64 -13.62 -1.35
CA SER A 308 -27.75 -12.52 -1.77
C SER A 308 -26.29 -12.74 -1.34
N PRO A 309 -25.31 -12.08 -1.98
CA PRO A 309 -23.90 -12.13 -1.58
C PRO A 309 -23.67 -11.67 -0.15
N GLN A 310 -23.04 -12.53 0.64
CA GLN A 310 -22.73 -12.33 2.04
C GLN A 310 -21.35 -12.90 2.35
N ILE A 311 -20.76 -12.48 3.46
CA ILE A 311 -19.43 -12.94 3.86
C ILE A 311 -19.55 -14.19 4.72
N TYR A 312 -18.75 -15.20 4.37
CA TYR A 312 -18.62 -16.47 5.06
C TYR A 312 -17.17 -16.72 5.46
N GLU A 313 -16.96 -17.44 6.55
CA GLU A 313 -15.65 -17.88 7.02
C GLU A 313 -15.65 -19.40 7.13
N MET A 314 -14.63 -20.02 6.56
CA MET A 314 -14.36 -21.45 6.66
C MET A 314 -13.12 -21.69 7.50
N THR A 315 -13.19 -22.63 8.44
CA THR A 315 -11.99 -23.18 9.10
C THR A 315 -11.43 -24.32 8.25
N ILE A 316 -10.17 -24.22 7.82
CA ILE A 316 -9.59 -25.12 6.81
C ILE A 316 -9.50 -26.56 7.30
N SER A 317 -9.10 -26.76 8.55
CA SER A 317 -8.89 -28.10 9.12
C SER A 317 -10.18 -28.90 9.28
N SER A 318 -11.29 -28.23 9.62
CA SER A 318 -12.59 -28.87 9.86
C SER A 318 -13.59 -28.71 8.73
N GLN A 319 -13.26 -27.89 7.72
CA GLN A 319 -14.17 -27.45 6.64
C GLN A 319 -15.48 -26.81 7.16
N LYS A 320 -15.54 -26.41 8.44
CA LYS A 320 -16.74 -25.79 9.01
C LYS A 320 -16.87 -24.36 8.47
N ILE A 321 -18.00 -24.08 7.84
CA ILE A 321 -18.35 -22.78 7.27
C ILE A 321 -19.37 -22.06 8.17
N ARG A 322 -19.20 -20.75 8.37
CA ARG A 322 -20.13 -19.89 9.12
C ARG A 322 -20.33 -18.54 8.44
N ARG A 323 -21.57 -18.06 8.37
CA ARG A 323 -21.89 -16.69 7.92
C ARG A 323 -21.38 -15.65 8.93
N LYS A 324 -20.88 -14.52 8.43
CA LYS A 324 -20.30 -13.43 9.23
C LYS A 324 -21.07 -12.11 9.12
N THR A 325 -21.71 -11.84 7.99
CA THR A 325 -22.49 -10.62 7.78
C THR A 325 -23.98 -10.91 7.85
N PHE A 326 -24.71 -10.12 8.63
CA PHE A 326 -26.17 -10.22 8.77
C PHE A 326 -26.89 -8.89 8.53
N GLU A 327 -26.13 -7.80 8.42
CA GLU A 327 -26.61 -6.45 8.12
C GLU A 327 -26.43 -6.15 6.62
N GLY A 328 -27.40 -5.46 6.03
CA GLY A 328 -27.39 -5.09 4.61
C GLY A 328 -27.74 -6.23 3.65
N THR A 329 -28.14 -5.85 2.43
CA THR A 329 -28.61 -6.80 1.41
C THR A 329 -27.49 -7.37 0.54
N TYR A 330 -26.27 -6.82 0.62
CA TYR A 330 -25.11 -7.27 -0.16
C TYR A 330 -23.82 -6.94 0.60
N ASN A 331 -22.99 -7.96 0.80
CA ASN A 331 -21.68 -7.87 1.43
C ASN A 331 -20.70 -8.76 0.66
N ALA A 332 -19.61 -8.19 0.13
CA ALA A 332 -18.66 -8.90 -0.73
C ALA A 332 -17.20 -8.41 -0.54
N ARG A 333 -16.25 -9.07 -1.22
CA ARG A 333 -14.82 -8.70 -1.26
C ARG A 333 -14.20 -8.41 0.10
N ALA A 334 -14.47 -9.27 1.09
CA ALA A 334 -13.94 -9.06 2.42
C ALA A 334 -12.42 -9.27 2.49
N ARG A 335 -11.73 -8.46 3.30
CA ARG A 335 -10.31 -8.60 3.64
C ARG A 335 -10.11 -8.51 5.15
N TYR A 336 -9.42 -9.46 5.75
CA TYR A 336 -9.07 -9.43 7.16
C TYR A 336 -8.21 -8.21 7.48
N THR A 337 -8.43 -7.64 8.67
CA THR A 337 -7.41 -6.76 9.25
C THR A 337 -6.18 -7.58 9.64
N PRO A 338 -4.95 -7.03 9.57
CA PRO A 338 -3.73 -7.76 9.91
C PRO A 338 -3.71 -8.35 11.33
N ASP A 339 -4.43 -7.74 12.27
CA ASP A 339 -4.59 -8.22 13.64
C ASP A 339 -5.63 -9.35 13.81
N GLY A 340 -6.36 -9.69 12.75
CA GLY A 340 -7.40 -10.72 12.72
C GLY A 340 -8.64 -10.40 13.56
N ARG A 341 -8.83 -9.15 13.99
CA ARG A 341 -9.96 -8.76 14.87
C ARG A 341 -11.18 -8.24 14.12
N SER A 342 -10.99 -7.76 12.90
CA SER A 342 -12.04 -7.20 12.06
C SER A 342 -11.81 -7.60 10.60
N PHE A 343 -12.70 -7.18 9.73
CA PHE A 343 -12.50 -7.23 8.29
C PHE A 343 -13.12 -6.00 7.62
N VAL A 344 -12.51 -5.59 6.51
CA VAL A 344 -13.07 -4.59 5.60
C VAL A 344 -13.83 -5.30 4.50
N LEU A 345 -14.87 -4.66 3.95
CA LEU A 345 -15.72 -5.26 2.94
C LEU A 345 -16.38 -4.19 2.07
N VAL A 346 -16.87 -4.62 0.90
CA VAL A 346 -17.85 -3.86 0.13
C VAL A 346 -19.23 -4.13 0.69
N HIS A 347 -19.93 -3.08 1.10
CA HIS A 347 -21.25 -3.12 1.71
C HIS A 347 -22.23 -2.26 0.92
N ARG A 348 -23.43 -2.79 0.64
CA ARG A 348 -24.47 -2.04 -0.06
C ARG A 348 -25.45 -1.38 0.90
N ARG A 349 -25.56 -0.05 0.82
CA ARG A 349 -26.55 0.77 1.52
C ARG A 349 -27.29 1.64 0.51
N GLU A 350 -28.62 1.68 0.58
CA GLU A 350 -29.46 2.54 -0.27
C GLU A 350 -29.17 2.42 -1.79
N GLY A 351 -28.79 1.22 -2.23
CA GLY A 351 -28.49 0.94 -3.63
C GLY A 351 -27.04 1.17 -4.05
N LEU A 352 -26.26 1.94 -3.27
CA LEU A 352 -24.85 2.28 -3.51
C LEU A 352 -23.91 1.33 -2.78
N PHE A 353 -22.66 1.24 -3.27
CA PHE A 353 -21.62 0.37 -2.71
C PHE A 353 -20.57 1.22 -2.00
N HIS A 354 -20.32 0.87 -0.73
CA HIS A 354 -19.39 1.57 0.14
C HIS A 354 -18.36 0.60 0.73
N ILE A 355 -17.24 1.13 1.21
CA ILE A 355 -16.31 0.41 2.07
C ILE A 355 -16.81 0.48 3.51
N ALA A 356 -16.91 -0.68 4.15
CA ALA A 356 -17.25 -0.81 5.56
C ALA A 356 -16.19 -1.61 6.30
N VAL A 357 -16.20 -1.52 7.63
CA VAL A 357 -15.44 -2.38 8.54
C VAL A 357 -16.39 -3.09 9.50
N GLN A 358 -16.20 -4.38 9.72
CA GLN A 358 -16.97 -5.15 10.69
C GLN A 358 -16.05 -5.85 11.70
N ASN A 359 -16.38 -5.73 12.99
CA ASN A 359 -15.67 -6.45 14.03
C ASN A 359 -16.08 -7.94 14.06
N LEU A 360 -15.10 -8.85 14.07
CA LEU A 360 -15.37 -10.30 14.02
C LEU A 360 -15.99 -10.86 15.31
N ARG A 361 -15.72 -10.21 16.46
CA ARG A 361 -16.21 -10.68 17.77
C ARG A 361 -17.61 -10.17 18.06
N THR A 362 -17.84 -8.87 17.86
CA THR A 362 -19.12 -8.24 18.21
C THR A 362 -20.12 -8.22 17.06
N GLY A 363 -19.67 -8.40 15.82
CA GLY A 363 -20.52 -8.28 14.63
C GLY A 363 -20.87 -6.83 14.26
N LYS A 364 -20.37 -5.83 15.01
CA LYS A 364 -20.66 -4.41 14.73
C LYS A 364 -20.06 -4.00 13.40
N LEU A 365 -20.90 -3.54 12.48
CA LEU A 365 -20.54 -2.97 11.19
C LEU A 365 -20.49 -1.43 11.28
N ARG A 366 -19.56 -0.83 10.56
CA ARG A 366 -19.45 0.62 10.40
C ARG A 366 -19.06 0.93 8.96
N ILE A 367 -19.90 1.70 8.28
CA ILE A 367 -19.61 2.22 6.94
C ILE A 367 -18.58 3.34 7.07
N LEU A 368 -17.58 3.35 6.19
CA LEU A 368 -16.47 4.31 6.24
C LEU A 368 -16.57 5.36 5.12
N THR A 369 -17.09 4.99 3.95
CA THR A 369 -17.12 5.86 2.78
C THR A 369 -18.55 6.27 2.42
N ASP A 370 -18.65 7.38 1.67
CA ASP A 370 -19.91 7.91 1.12
C ASP A 370 -19.77 8.26 -0.37
N THR A 371 -19.07 7.38 -1.11
CA THR A 371 -18.83 7.49 -2.55
C THR A 371 -19.78 6.59 -3.34
N GLN A 372 -19.80 6.73 -4.68
CA GLN A 372 -20.86 6.15 -5.52
C GLN A 372 -20.72 4.64 -5.77
N LEU A 373 -19.50 4.18 -6.07
CA LEU A 373 -19.25 2.80 -6.51
C LEU A 373 -17.91 2.31 -5.97
N ASP A 374 -17.86 2.01 -4.68
CA ASP A 374 -16.63 1.53 -4.07
C ASP A 374 -16.45 0.04 -4.24
N GLU A 375 -15.24 -0.34 -4.64
CA GLU A 375 -14.92 -1.73 -4.89
C GLU A 375 -13.47 -2.09 -4.57
N SER A 376 -13.24 -3.41 -4.47
CA SER A 376 -11.91 -4.02 -4.32
C SER A 376 -11.03 -3.38 -3.24
N PRO A 377 -11.48 -3.36 -1.97
CA PRO A 377 -10.67 -2.83 -0.88
C PRO A 377 -9.44 -3.69 -0.64
N THR A 378 -8.32 -3.04 -0.33
CA THR A 378 -7.09 -3.61 0.19
C THR A 378 -6.65 -2.82 1.43
N ILE A 379 -6.10 -3.50 2.44
CA ILE A 379 -5.73 -2.88 3.71
C ILE A 379 -4.22 -2.88 3.89
N SER A 380 -3.70 -1.78 4.42
CA SER A 380 -2.28 -1.65 4.74
C SER A 380 -1.84 -2.72 5.74
N PRO A 381 -0.59 -3.19 5.70
CA PRO A 381 -0.12 -4.26 6.58
C PRO A 381 -0.03 -3.85 8.06
N ASN A 382 -0.12 -2.55 8.38
CA ASN A 382 -0.29 -2.05 9.75
C ASN A 382 -1.76 -1.87 10.18
N GLY A 383 -2.71 -2.10 9.26
CA GLY A 383 -4.16 -2.08 9.52
C GLY A 383 -4.78 -0.68 9.66
N LYS A 384 -4.05 0.38 9.31
CA LYS A 384 -4.48 1.77 9.51
C LYS A 384 -5.12 2.42 8.30
N VAL A 385 -4.83 1.92 7.11
CA VAL A 385 -5.23 2.57 5.86
C VAL A 385 -5.88 1.55 4.94
N ILE A 386 -6.97 1.92 4.29
CA ILE A 386 -7.65 1.12 3.28
C ILE A 386 -7.52 1.87 1.96
N ILE A 387 -7.13 1.17 0.90
CA ILE A 387 -7.20 1.66 -0.48
C ILE A 387 -8.28 0.88 -1.21
N TYR A 388 -9.04 1.56 -2.04
CA TYR A 388 -10.13 0.98 -2.81
C TYR A 388 -10.24 1.69 -4.17
N ALA A 389 -10.87 1.03 -5.13
CA ALA A 389 -11.24 1.67 -6.38
C ALA A 389 -12.62 2.31 -6.23
N THR A 390 -12.79 3.49 -6.82
CA THR A 390 -14.07 4.21 -6.86
C THR A 390 -14.19 5.00 -8.15
N LYS A 391 -15.36 5.59 -8.38
CA LYS A 391 -15.68 6.36 -9.58
C LYS A 391 -15.74 7.85 -9.27
N LYS A 392 -14.93 8.64 -9.99
CA LYS A 392 -14.92 10.12 -9.94
C LYS A 392 -14.95 10.65 -11.38
N ASP A 393 -15.90 11.53 -11.68
CA ASP A 393 -16.09 12.13 -13.01
C ASP A 393 -16.11 11.09 -14.15
N GLU A 394 -16.88 10.02 -13.94
CA GLU A 394 -16.99 8.85 -14.83
C GLU A 394 -15.73 7.98 -15.00
N LYS A 395 -14.61 8.33 -14.35
CA LYS A 395 -13.36 7.56 -14.40
C LYS A 395 -13.15 6.73 -13.13
N ASN A 396 -12.59 5.54 -13.30
CA ASN A 396 -12.15 4.70 -12.18
C ASN A 396 -10.82 5.22 -11.64
N ILE A 397 -10.80 5.57 -10.35
CA ILE A 397 -9.63 6.06 -9.62
C ILE A 397 -9.37 5.20 -8.39
N LEU A 398 -8.15 5.30 -7.84
CA LEU A 398 -7.84 4.76 -6.53
C LEU A 398 -8.00 5.85 -5.48
N ALA A 399 -8.80 5.55 -4.46
CA ALA A 399 -8.98 6.38 -3.28
C ALA A 399 -8.55 5.59 -2.04
N GLY A 400 -8.38 6.30 -0.94
CA GLY A 400 -8.08 5.68 0.34
C GLY A 400 -8.72 6.40 1.50
N ILE A 401 -8.80 5.66 2.59
CA ILE A 401 -9.44 6.10 3.82
C ILE A 401 -8.73 5.49 5.03
N SER A 402 -8.61 6.25 6.11
CA SER A 402 -8.13 5.71 7.37
C SER A 402 -9.14 4.71 7.96
N ILE A 403 -8.67 3.71 8.70
CA ILE A 403 -9.53 2.67 9.29
C ILE A 403 -10.54 3.25 10.28
N ASP A 404 -10.26 4.41 10.86
CA ASP A 404 -11.18 5.15 11.73
C ASP A 404 -12.16 6.04 10.95
N GLY A 405 -12.02 6.15 9.63
CA GLY A 405 -12.94 6.84 8.73
C GLY A 405 -12.85 8.36 8.78
N LYS A 406 -11.69 8.92 9.18
CA LYS A 406 -11.52 10.37 9.36
C LYS A 406 -10.64 11.04 8.31
N THR A 407 -9.71 10.29 7.72
CA THR A 407 -8.87 10.82 6.64
C THR A 407 -9.30 10.20 5.33
N HIS A 408 -9.61 11.02 4.33
CA HIS A 408 -9.87 10.61 2.96
C HIS A 408 -8.77 11.17 2.06
N PHE A 409 -8.34 10.37 1.09
CA PHE A 409 -7.33 10.80 0.12
C PHE A 409 -7.50 10.10 -1.22
N VAL A 410 -6.89 10.68 -2.26
CA VAL A 410 -6.83 10.10 -3.60
C VAL A 410 -5.39 9.74 -3.93
N LEU A 411 -5.19 8.57 -4.52
CA LEU A 411 -3.88 8.17 -5.01
C LEU A 411 -3.62 8.79 -6.39
N PRO A 412 -2.40 9.26 -6.62
CA PRO A 412 -2.09 9.89 -7.88
C PRO A 412 -2.06 8.85 -9.01
N THR A 413 -2.67 9.20 -10.14
CA THR A 413 -2.70 8.34 -11.34
C THR A 413 -2.15 9.13 -12.53
N SER A 414 -1.19 8.54 -13.25
CA SER A 414 -0.51 9.21 -14.38
C SER A 414 -1.42 9.41 -15.60
N SER A 415 -2.25 8.42 -15.92
CA SER A 415 -3.20 8.42 -17.04
C SER A 415 -4.08 7.16 -17.03
N GLY A 416 -5.21 7.17 -17.72
CA GLY A 416 -6.10 6.00 -17.81
C GLY A 416 -6.98 5.77 -16.58
N GLU A 417 -7.75 4.69 -16.66
CA GLU A 417 -8.54 4.20 -15.54
C GLU A 417 -7.72 3.22 -14.70
N VAL A 418 -7.89 3.26 -13.38
CA VAL A 418 -7.22 2.34 -12.45
C VAL A 418 -8.22 1.58 -11.61
N ARG A 419 -7.91 0.31 -11.32
CA ARG A 419 -8.78 -0.62 -10.59
C ARG A 419 -7.97 -1.71 -9.90
N GLU A 420 -8.66 -2.51 -9.09
CA GLU A 420 -8.14 -3.73 -8.45
C GLU A 420 -6.82 -3.49 -7.69
N PRO A 421 -6.79 -2.54 -6.73
CA PRO A 421 -5.59 -2.29 -5.94
C PRO A 421 -5.28 -3.47 -5.03
N SER A 422 -3.98 -3.71 -4.83
CA SER A 422 -3.48 -4.73 -3.92
C SER A 422 -2.24 -4.21 -3.22
N TRP A 423 -2.33 -4.05 -1.89
CA TRP A 423 -1.26 -3.54 -1.05
C TRP A 423 -0.26 -4.66 -0.73
N SER A 424 1.02 -4.39 -0.90
CA SER A 424 2.07 -5.35 -0.54
C SER A 424 2.11 -5.62 0.98
N PRO A 425 2.64 -6.77 1.42
CA PRO A 425 3.05 -6.94 2.80
C PRO A 425 4.18 -5.95 3.17
N LEU A 426 4.57 -5.93 4.45
CA LEU A 426 5.80 -5.27 4.87
C LEU A 426 6.98 -5.91 4.12
N LEU A 427 7.70 -5.09 3.36
CA LEU A 427 8.85 -5.55 2.60
C LEU A 427 10.07 -5.59 3.52
N LYS A 428 10.80 -6.71 3.50
CA LYS A 428 12.06 -6.79 4.24
C LYS A 428 13.07 -5.87 3.59
N ALA A 429 13.58 -4.89 4.34
CA ALA A 429 14.68 -4.06 3.89
C ALA A 429 15.85 -4.95 3.44
N ILE A 430 16.30 -4.78 2.20
CA ILE A 430 17.52 -5.40 1.70
C ILE A 430 18.66 -4.79 2.52
N SER A 431 19.42 -5.61 3.25
CA SER A 431 20.57 -5.13 4.02
C SER A 431 21.67 -4.71 3.06
N TRP A 432 21.94 -3.41 2.99
CA TRP A 432 22.95 -2.85 2.10
C TRP A 432 24.37 -3.04 2.64
N SER A 433 24.58 -3.16 3.96
CA SER A 433 25.94 -3.26 4.52
C SER A 433 26.13 -4.25 5.68
N PRO A 434 27.38 -4.71 5.93
CA PRO A 434 27.75 -5.52 7.10
C PRO A 434 27.40 -4.84 8.43
N LEU A 435 27.53 -3.51 8.49
CA LEU A 435 27.14 -2.68 9.64
C LEU A 435 25.63 -2.75 9.88
N GLN A 436 24.82 -2.67 8.83
CA GLN A 436 23.37 -2.87 8.92
C GLN A 436 23.00 -4.29 9.34
N ARG A 437 23.76 -5.31 8.90
CA ARG A 437 23.59 -6.71 9.39
C ARG A 437 23.95 -6.87 10.86
N GLN A 438 25.01 -6.21 11.35
CA GLN A 438 25.38 -6.22 12.77
C GLN A 438 24.37 -5.49 13.66
N ILE A 439 23.77 -4.39 13.18
CA ILE A 439 22.70 -3.69 13.91
C ILE A 439 21.43 -4.55 13.94
N ASN A 440 21.08 -5.19 12.83
CA ASN A 440 19.91 -6.07 12.76
C ASN A 440 20.10 -7.37 13.57
N SER A 441 21.32 -7.90 13.69
CA SER A 441 21.60 -9.10 14.50
C SER A 441 21.58 -8.84 16.00
N LYS A 442 21.85 -7.61 16.45
CA LYS A 442 21.76 -7.20 17.86
C LYS A 442 20.32 -6.96 18.36
N ARG A 443 19.31 -6.96 17.47
CA ARG A 443 17.88 -6.82 17.82
C ARG A 443 17.12 -8.15 17.94
N LEU A 444 17.82 -9.29 17.82
CA LEU A 444 17.24 -10.63 17.91
C LEU A 444 17.50 -11.35 19.26
N PHE A 445 17.81 -10.60 20.32
CA PHE A 445 17.86 -11.12 21.69
C PHE A 445 16.96 -10.33 22.63
#